data_AF-A0A5M7C8X0-F1
#
_entry.id   AF-A0A5M7C8X0-F1
#
_cell.length_a   1.000
_cell.length_b   1.000
_cell.length_c   1.000
_cell.angle_alpha   90.00
_cell.angle_beta   90.00
_cell.angle_gamma   90.00
#
_symmetry.space_group_name_H-M   'P 1'
#
loop_
_entity.id
_entity.type
_entity.pdbx_description
1 polymer ?
#
loop_
_entity_poly.entity_id
_entity_poly.type
_entity_poly.pdbx_seq_one_letter_code
_entity_poly.pdbx_strand_id
1 'polypeptide(L)' 'MSRLVVLRWPNGGEWGHLAEVPDEGGLPRFTGFVRMTDPRVQALITRVEPQRADDDMWEVHFTAAETELVPT' A
#
# COMPACT_ATOMS: atom_id res chain seq x y z
N MET A 1 4.61 1.32 18.05
CA MET A 1 4.29 2.46 17.16
C MET A 1 4.10 1.89 15.77
N SER A 2 2.96 2.17 15.14
CA SER A 2 2.52 1.54 13.91
C SER A 2 2.87 2.43 12.71
N ARG A 3 3.86 2.04 11.92
CA ARG A 3 4.22 2.77 10.69
C ARG A 3 3.08 2.70 9.69
N LEU A 4 2.65 3.84 9.19
CA LEU A 4 1.69 3.93 8.09
C LEU A 4 2.35 3.51 6.78
N VAL A 5 1.65 2.72 6.00
CA VAL A 5 2.07 2.17 4.72
C VAL A 5 0.99 2.49 3.69
N VAL A 6 1.44 2.87 2.51
CA VAL A 6 0.59 3.14 1.35
C VAL A 6 0.91 2.11 0.28
N LEU A 7 -0.10 1.36 -0.15
CA LEU A 7 -0.05 0.60 -1.39
C LEU A 7 -0.77 1.42 -2.45
N ARG A 8 -0.11 1.70 -3.57
CA ARG A 8 -0.70 2.47 -4.67
C ARG A 8 -0.45 1.81 -6.02
N TRP A 9 -1.47 1.76 -6.87
CA TRP A 9 -1.45 1.06 -8.16
C TRP A 9 -2.35 1.75 -9.19
N PRO A 10 -2.04 1.67 -10.50
CA PRO A 10 -2.92 2.17 -11.54
C PRO A 10 -4.16 1.28 -11.68
N ASN A 11 -5.30 1.87 -12.04
CA ASN A 11 -6.51 1.11 -12.31
C ASN A 11 -6.30 0.04 -13.40
N GLY A 12 -6.67 -1.22 -13.11
CA GLY A 12 -6.40 -2.36 -13.99
C GLY A 12 -4.92 -2.79 -14.07
N GLY A 13 -4.04 -2.17 -13.29
CA GLY A 13 -2.60 -2.48 -13.25
C GLY A 13 -2.28 -3.79 -12.56
N GLU A 14 -1.29 -4.51 -13.08
CA GLU A 14 -0.83 -5.78 -12.49
C GLU A 14 0.10 -5.61 -11.28
N TRP A 15 0.67 -4.42 -11.12
CA TRP A 15 1.67 -4.10 -10.12
C TRP A 15 1.28 -2.87 -9.32
N GLY A 16 1.51 -2.91 -8.02
CA GLY A 16 1.44 -1.77 -7.10
C GLY A 16 2.81 -1.48 -6.49
N HIS A 17 2.97 -0.26 -5.98
CA HIS A 17 4.13 0.13 -5.21
C HIS A 17 3.75 0.33 -3.74
N LEU A 18 4.67 -0.02 -2.86
CA LEU A 18 4.58 0.20 -1.43
C LEU A 18 5.46 1.38 -1.03
N ALA A 19 4.94 2.21 -0.14
CA ALA A 19 5.69 3.27 0.51
C ALA A 19 5.37 3.32 2.01
N GLU A 20 6.39 3.49 2.85
CA GLU A 20 6.23 3.77 4.28
C GLU A 20 6.20 5.27 4.53
N VAL A 21 5.22 5.75 5.29
CA VAL A 21 5.10 7.14 5.70
C VAL A 21 5.68 7.28 7.11
N PRO A 22 6.76 8.08 7.31
CA PRO A 22 7.31 8.32 8.64
C PRO A 22 6.32 9.07 9.53
N ASP A 23 6.24 8.69 10.80
CA ASP A 23 5.35 9.31 11.80
C ASP A 23 5.60 10.83 11.98
N GLU A 24 6.79 11.31 11.65
CA GLU A 24 7.23 12.71 11.84
C GLU A 24 6.82 13.65 10.69
N GLY A 25 5.88 13.25 9.82
CA GLY A 25 5.46 14.05 8.67
C GLY A 25 6.50 14.12 7.54
N GLY A 26 7.40 13.13 7.50
CA GLY A 26 8.41 12.99 6.45
C GLY A 26 7.83 12.54 5.11
N LEU A 27 8.64 12.65 4.06
CA LEU A 27 8.26 12.13 2.74
C LEU A 27 8.11 10.61 2.78
N PRO A 28 7.08 10.04 2.10
CA PRO A 28 6.95 8.60 1.95
C PRO A 28 8.20 7.98 1.35
N ARG A 29 8.64 6.85 1.89
CA ARG A 29 9.80 6.10 1.43
C ARG A 29 9.34 4.87 0.69
N PHE A 30 9.68 4.77 -0.59
CA PHE A 30 9.42 3.58 -1.39
C PHE A 30 10.09 2.34 -0.76
N THR A 31 9.33 1.26 -0.60
CA THR A 31 9.79 0.00 0.02
C THR A 31 9.78 -1.18 -0.94
N GLY A 32 9.00 -1.13 -2.03
CA GLY A 32 9.04 -2.19 -3.04
C GLY A 32 7.83 -2.21 -3.97
N PHE A 33 7.83 -3.19 -4.87
CA PHE A 33 6.70 -3.49 -5.75
C PHE A 33 6.02 -4.80 -5.32
N VAL A 34 4.70 -4.88 -5.51
CA VAL A 34 3.91 -6.08 -5.26
C VAL A 34 3.02 -6.39 -6.44
N ARG A 35 2.75 -7.68 -6.69
CA ARG A 35 1.73 -8.10 -7.66
C ARG A 35 0.37 -7.82 -7.06
N MET A 36 -0.52 -7.16 -7.81
CA MET A 36 -1.90 -6.99 -7.36
C MET A 36 -2.63 -8.34 -7.26
N THR A 37 -2.18 -9.37 -7.98
CA THR A 37 -2.69 -10.74 -7.86
C THR A 37 -2.14 -11.51 -6.65
N ASP A 38 -1.24 -10.94 -5.85
CA ASP A 38 -0.77 -11.58 -4.61
C ASP A 38 -1.96 -11.77 -3.65
N PRO A 39 -2.21 -12.98 -3.13
CA PRO A 39 -3.33 -13.23 -2.22
C PRO A 39 -3.34 -12.33 -0.98
N ARG A 40 -2.17 -11.92 -0.49
CA ARG A 40 -2.03 -11.02 0.66
C ARG A 40 -2.47 -9.60 0.31
N VAL A 41 -2.19 -9.15 -0.91
CA VAL A 41 -2.69 -7.86 -1.43
C VAL A 41 -4.20 -7.91 -1.60
N GLN A 42 -4.74 -8.99 -2.19
CA GLN A 42 -6.18 -9.18 -2.36
C GLN A 42 -6.93 -9.20 -1.01
N ALA A 43 -6.39 -9.89 0.00
CA ALA A 43 -6.93 -9.88 1.35
C ALA A 43 -6.89 -8.49 1.99
N LEU A 44 -5.80 -7.74 1.80
CA LEU A 44 -5.66 -6.37 2.29
C LEU A 44 -6.73 -5.44 1.69
N ILE A 45 -6.83 -5.37 0.36
CA ILE A 45 -7.77 -4.45 -0.32
C ILE A 45 -9.25 -4.84 -0.14
N THR A 46 -9.52 -6.06 0.33
CA THR A 46 -10.87 -6.48 0.74
C THR A 46 -11.20 -6.00 2.16
N ARG A 47 -10.20 -5.92 3.04
CA ARG A 47 -10.36 -5.47 4.44
C ARG A 47 -10.27 -3.96 4.60
N VAL A 48 -9.41 -3.33 3.81
CA VAL A 48 -9.15 -1.89 3.85
C VAL A 48 -9.68 -1.32 2.55
N GLU A 49 -10.61 -0.38 2.64
CA GLU A 49 -11.29 0.20 1.49
C GLU A 49 -10.30 0.95 0.59
N PRO A 50 -10.14 0.55 -0.69
CA PRO A 50 -9.38 1.31 -1.68
C PRO A 50 -10.01 2.66 -1.95
N GLN A 51 -9.18 3.70 -2.00
CA GLN A 51 -9.57 5.03 -2.40
C GLN A 51 -8.95 5.40 -3.74
N ARG A 52 -9.66 6.23 -4.52
CA ARG A 52 -9.10 6.82 -5.74
C ARG A 52 -8.13 7.93 -5.36
N ALA A 53 -6.95 7.89 -5.96
CA ALA A 53 -5.94 8.93 -5.95
C ALA A 53 -5.94 9.70 -7.29
N ASP A 54 -4.99 10.62 -7.46
CA ASP A 54 -4.77 11.33 -8.72
C ASP A 54 -4.38 10.38 -9.89
N ASP A 55 -4.56 10.86 -11.13
CA ASP A 55 -4.11 10.20 -12.36
C ASP A 55 -4.56 8.74 -12.57
N ASP A 56 -5.82 8.44 -12.25
CA ASP A 56 -6.43 7.09 -12.35
C ASP A 56 -5.72 6.02 -11.49
N MET A 57 -5.05 6.49 -10.44
CA MET A 57 -4.43 5.63 -9.44
C MET A 57 -5.43 5.29 -8.34
N TRP A 58 -5.23 4.13 -7.75
CA TRP A 58 -5.88 3.68 -6.52
C TRP A 58 -4.84 3.53 -5.44
N GLU A 59 -5.24 3.76 -4.20
CA GLU A 59 -4.38 3.55 -3.05
C GLU A 59 -5.15 2.97 -1.86
N VAL A 60 -4.41 2.30 -0.99
CA VAL A 60 -4.89 1.78 0.28
C VAL A 60 -3.88 2.16 1.36
N HIS A 61 -4.39 2.68 2.46
CA HIS A 61 -3.61 3.11 3.62
C HIS A 61 -3.80 2.12 4.75
N PHE A 62 -2.71 1.56 5.25
CA PHE A 62 -2.73 0.53 6.30
C PHE A 62 -1.49 0.65 7.16
N THR A 63 -1.49 0.00 8.32
CA THR A 63 -0.33 -0.06 9.20
C THR A 63 0.47 -1.33 8.98
N ALA A 64 1.80 -1.30 9.18
CA ALA A 64 2.64 -2.50 9.06
C ALA A 64 2.22 -3.65 10.01
N ALA A 65 1.46 -3.36 11.07
CA ALA A 65 0.89 -4.39 11.94
C ALA A 65 -0.29 -5.15 11.30
N GLU A 66 -0.89 -4.60 10.25
CA GLU A 66 -2.05 -5.18 9.58
C GLU A 66 -1.68 -6.15 8.45
N THR A 67 -0.39 -6.27 8.08
CA THR A 67 0.03 -7.14 6.97
C THR A 67 1.52 -7.47 6.94
N GLU A 68 1.85 -8.67 6.47
CA GLU A 68 3.22 -9.15 6.18
C GLU A 68 3.75 -8.67 4.82
N LEU A 69 3.13 -7.67 4.19
CA LEU A 69 3.53 -7.15 2.88
C LEU A 69 4.81 -6.31 2.94
N VAL A 70 5.24 -5.89 4.14
CA VAL A 70 6.43 -5.07 4.34
C VAL A 70 7.52 -5.92 5.01
N PRO A 71 8.73 -6.01 4.44
CA PRO A 71 9.83 -6.69 5.12
C PRO A 71 10.21 -5.91 6.40
N THR A 72 10.18 -6.60 7.54
CA THR A 72 10.54 -6.08 8.88
C THR A 72 12.02 -5.75 9.02
#